data_AF-T0Y0J9-F1
#
_entry.id   AF-T0Y0J9-F1
#
_cell.length_a   1.000
_cell.length_b   1.000
_cell.length_c   1.000
_cell.angle_alpha   90.00
_cell.angle_beta   90.00
_cell.angle_gamma   90.00
#
_symmetry.space_group_name_H-M   'P 1'
#
loop_
_entity.id
_entity.type
_entity.pdbx_description
1 polymer ?
#
loop_
_entity_poly.entity_id
_entity_poly.type
_entity_poly.pdbx_seq_one_letter_code
_entity_poly.pdbx_strand_id
1 'polypeptide(L)' 'VFVVDGERKIGFDNERGKGDHYHVVGEEPLYLFISVDQLVEEFIAEAKKWRGAR' A
#
# COMPACT_ATOMS: atom_id res chain seq x y z
N VAL A 1 -3.18 5.73 -0.52
CA VAL A 1 -4.20 4.84 0.08
C VAL A 1 -5.25 4.49 -0.98
N PHE A 2 -5.71 3.24 -1.03
CA PHE A 2 -6.71 2.71 -1.97
C PHE A 2 -7.86 2.06 -1.18
N VAL A 3 -9.10 2.46 -1.48
CA VAL A 3 -10.32 2.07 -0.77
C VAL A 3 -11.33 1.49 -1.77
N VAL A 4 -11.94 0.36 -1.41
CA VAL A 4 -13.01 -0.29 -2.18
C VAL A 4 -14.17 -0.56 -1.22
N ASP A 5 -15.37 -0.11 -1.58
CA ASP A 5 -16.60 -0.30 -0.79
C ASP A 5 -16.49 0.16 0.69
N GLY A 6 -15.75 1.23 0.92
CA GLY A 6 -15.53 1.79 2.27
C GLY A 6 -14.42 1.09 3.07
N GLU A 7 -13.81 0.03 2.55
CA GLU A 7 -12.71 -0.68 3.20
C GLU A 7 -11.35 -0.29 2.61
N ARG A 8 -10.39 0.08 3.47
CA ARG A 8 -8.98 0.30 3.07
C ARG A 8 -8.37 -1.04 2.64
N LYS A 9 -8.12 -1.19 1.33
CA LYS A 9 -7.47 -2.38 0.79
C LYS A 9 -5.96 -2.25 0.74
N ILE A 10 -5.46 -1.04 0.44
CA ILE A 10 -4.01 -0.75 0.39
C ILE A 10 -3.72 0.60 1.02
N GLY A 11 -2.60 0.73 1.73
CA GLY A 11 -1.98 2.04 1.89
C GLY A 11 -0.60 1.96 2.52
N PHE A 12 0.33 2.70 1.93
CA PHE A 12 1.65 2.93 2.50
C PHE A 12 1.56 4.09 3.48
N ASP A 13 2.00 3.85 4.71
CA ASP A 13 2.13 4.87 5.73
C ASP A 13 3.63 5.05 6.01
N ASN A 14 4.19 6.13 5.46
CA ASN A 14 5.60 6.44 5.55
C ASN A 14 5.81 7.66 6.47
N GLU A 15 5.09 7.66 7.61
CA GLU A 15 5.21 8.73 8.59
C GLU A 15 6.64 8.73 9.19
N ARG A 16 7.34 9.85 8.96
CA ARG A 16 8.74 10.02 9.37
C ARG A 16 8.89 9.77 10.88
N GLY A 17 9.65 8.73 11.24
CA GLY A 17 9.97 8.39 12.62
C GLY A 17 9.15 7.26 13.25
N LYS A 18 8.19 6.65 12.53
CA LYS A 18 7.43 5.48 13.01
C LYS A 18 7.81 4.15 12.33
N GLY A 19 8.55 4.22 11.22
CA GLY A 19 8.83 3.08 10.34
C GLY A 19 7.81 3.02 9.21
N ASP A 20 8.25 2.58 8.04
CA ASP A 20 7.40 2.47 6.86
C ASP A 20 6.58 1.18 6.93
N HIS A 21 5.25 1.29 6.92
CA HIS A 21 4.36 0.14 6.92
C HIS A 21 3.50 0.09 5.66
N TYR A 22 3.35 -1.11 5.13
CA TYR A 22 2.44 -1.41 4.03
C TYR A 22 1.21 -2.08 4.60
N HIS A 23 0.05 -1.42 4.51
CA HIS A 23 -1.21 -2.07 4.84
C HIS A 23 -1.75 -2.78 3.60
N VAL A 24 -1.99 -4.10 3.72
CA VAL A 24 -2.76 -4.88 2.74
C VAL A 24 -3.80 -5.70 3.49
N VAL A 25 -5.08 -5.47 3.20
CA VAL A 25 -6.27 -6.17 3.76
C VAL A 25 -6.04 -6.95 5.07
N GLY A 26 -6.06 -6.23 6.20
CA GLY A 26 -5.97 -6.83 7.54
C GLY A 26 -4.57 -7.25 7.98
N GLU A 27 -3.55 -7.11 7.13
CA GLU A 27 -2.15 -7.37 7.44
C GLU A 27 -1.31 -6.08 7.31
N GLU A 28 -0.34 -5.94 8.23
CA GLU A 28 0.67 -4.88 8.24
C GLU A 28 2.09 -5.48 8.15
N PRO A 29 2.47 -6.06 7.00
CA PRO A 29 3.84 -6.48 6.78
C PRO A 29 4.81 -5.28 6.82
N LEU A 30 6.04 -5.55 7.27
CA LEU A 30 7.14 -4.60 7.18
C LEU A 30 7.34 -4.19 5.72
N TYR A 31 7.44 -2.89 5.49
CA TYR A 31 7.76 -2.33 4.19
C TYR A 31 9.13 -1.66 4.27
N LEU A 32 10.06 -2.09 3.41
CA LEU A 32 11.33 -1.41 3.29
C LEU A 32 11.18 -0.29 2.26
N PHE A 33 11.12 0.95 2.72
CA PHE A 33 11.17 2.09 1.82
C PHE A 33 12.54 2.19 1.14
N ILE A 34 12.53 2.15 -0.19
CA ILE A 34 13.74 2.26 -1.01
C ILE A 34 13.76 3.62 -1.71
N SER A 35 12.67 4.01 -2.38
CA SER A 35 12.52 5.32 -3.03
C SER A 35 11.05 5.67 -3.24
N VAL A 36 10.78 6.94 -3.54
CA VAL A 36 9.43 7.41 -3.90
C VAL A 36 8.95 6.76 -5.21
N ASP A 37 9.84 6.60 -6.19
CA ASP A 37 9.48 6.01 -7.48
C ASP A 37 9.05 4.55 -7.30
N GLN A 38 9.81 3.77 -6.53
CA GLN A 38 9.47 2.37 -6.24
C GLN A 38 8.15 2.27 -5.45
N LEU A 39 7.95 3.13 -4.46
CA LEU A 39 6.71 3.21 -3.70
C LEU A 39 5.49 3.42 -4.60
N VAL A 40 5.60 4.34 -5.57
CA VAL A 40 4.51 4.65 -6.51
C VAL A 40 4.25 3.47 -7.46
N GLU A 41 5.30 2.83 -7.99
CA GLU A 41 5.17 1.66 -8.86
C GLU A 41 4.48 0.50 -8.16
N GLU A 42 4.91 0.19 -6.93
CA GLU A 42 4.35 -0.89 -6.11
C GLU A 42 2.90 -0.60 -5.72
N PHE A 43 2.58 0.64 -5.35
CA PHE A 43 1.20 1.05 -5.07
C PHE A 43 0.28 0.87 -6.28
N ILE A 44 0.73 1.29 -7.48
CA ILE A 44 -0.06 1.14 -8.71
C ILE A 44 -0.22 -0.34 -9.07
N ALA A 45 0.83 -1.14 -8.95
CA ALA A 45 0.78 -2.57 -9.22
C ALA A 45 -0.23 -3.28 -8.31
N GLU A 46 -0.23 -2.96 -7.02
CA GLU A 46 -1.17 -3.55 -6.09
C GLU A 46 -2.60 -3.06 -6.34
N ALA A 47 -2.81 -1.75 -6.53
CA ALA A 47 -4.13 -1.20 -6.83
C ALA A 47 -4.75 -1.82 -8.10
N LYS A 48 -3.91 -2.17 -9.09
CA LYS A 48 -4.34 -2.91 -10.28
C LYS A 48 -4.81 -4.33 -9.96
N LYS A 49 -4.14 -5.07 -9.07
CA LYS A 49 -4.60 -6.41 -8.64
C LYS A 49 -6.00 -6.33 -8.04
N TRP A 50 -6.25 -5.36 -7.17
CA TRP A 50 -7.57 -5.16 -6.56
C TRP A 50 -8.64 -4.71 -7.56
N ARG A 51 -8.28 -3.95 -8.60
CA ARG A 51 -9.22 -3.58 -9.67
C ARG A 51 -9.49 -4.72 -10.66
N GLY A 52 -8.53 -5.60 -10.89
CA GLY A 52 -8.61 -6.71 -11.84
C GLY A 52 -9.20 -8.00 -11.27
N ALA A 53 -9.28 -8.14 -9.95
CA ALA A 53 -9.90 -9.27 -9.26
C ALA A 53 -11.44 -9.23 -9.24
N ARG A 54 -12.07 -8.51 -10.17
CA ARG A 54 -13.54 -8.38 -10.31
C ARG A 54 -14.06 -9.30 -11.41
#